data_AF-A0A4Q9HGW7-F1
#
_entry.id   AF-A0A4Q9HGW7-F1
#
_cell.length_a   1.000
_cell.length_b   1.000
_cell.length_c   1.000
_cell.angle_alpha   90.00
_cell.angle_beta   90.00
_cell.angle_gamma   90.00
#
_symmetry.space_group_name_H-M   'P 1'
#
loop_
_entity.id
_entity.type
_entity.pdbx_description
1 polymer ?
#
loop_
_entity_poly.entity_id
_entity_poly.type
_entity_poly.pdbx_seq_one_letter_code
_entity_poly.pdbx_strand_id
1 'polypeptide(L)'
;MKTILIIDPDLNLLEVLCHALEMNNYEAIGYSGHELELINLIQSLAPSLILINLSLPSDKSVEWCCRMKSLYPNLPIVAMSCNENIFKKKNRWIFDANIGKPFDLTSLYALVERHIGIT
;
A
#
# COMPACT_ATOMS: atom_id res chain seq x y z
N MET A 1 -13.95 -3.18 -11.85
CA MET A 1 -12.56 -2.67 -11.81
C MET A 1 -12.11 -2.74 -10.36
N LYS A 2 -10.86 -3.08 -10.08
CA LYS A 2 -10.37 -3.16 -8.68
C LYS A 2 -9.61 -1.91 -8.32
N THR A 3 -9.94 -1.35 -7.16
CA THR A 3 -9.37 -0.10 -6.68
C THR A 3 -8.17 -0.37 -5.78
N ILE A 4 -7.07 0.32 -6.04
CA ILE A 4 -5.82 0.28 -5.28
C ILE A 4 -5.62 1.63 -4.60
N LEU A 5 -5.45 1.62 -3.29
CA LEU A 5 -5.11 2.82 -2.52
C LEU A 5 -3.60 2.86 -2.29
N ILE A 6 -2.96 3.97 -2.65
CA ILE A 6 -1.51 4.16 -2.53
C ILE A 6 -1.26 5.25 -1.50
N ILE A 7 -0.48 4.95 -0.46
CA ILE A 7 -0.20 5.85 0.65
C ILE A 7 1.29 6.19 0.65
N ASP A 8 1.62 7.41 0.26
CA ASP A 8 3.00 7.91 0.20
C ASP A 8 3.02 9.43 0.41
N PRO A 9 3.97 9.98 1.19
CA PRO A 9 4.14 11.44 1.28
C PRO A 9 4.64 12.08 -0.03
N ASP A 10 5.24 11.32 -0.95
CA ASP A 10 5.74 11.82 -2.22
C ASP A 10 4.64 11.87 -3.29
N LEU A 11 4.10 13.06 -3.53
CA LEU A 11 3.04 13.30 -4.51
C LEU A 11 3.44 12.92 -5.95
N ASN A 12 4.71 13.11 -6.33
CA ASN A 12 5.17 12.75 -7.67
C ASN A 12 5.16 11.23 -7.84
N LEU A 13 5.59 10.51 -6.80
CA LEU A 13 5.54 9.05 -6.81
C LEU A 13 4.09 8.55 -6.85
N LEU A 14 3.16 9.18 -6.12
CA LEU A 14 1.75 8.84 -6.19
C LEU A 14 1.21 8.99 -7.61
N GLU A 15 1.47 10.11 -8.28
CA GLU A 15 1.03 10.35 -9.66
C GLU A 15 1.55 9.28 -10.62
N VAL A 16 2.86 8.97 -10.55
CA VAL A 16 3.49 7.95 -11.39
C VAL A 16 2.89 6.56 -11.12
N LEU A 17 2.70 6.18 -9.85
CA LEU A 17 2.16 4.87 -9.50
C LEU A 17 0.68 4.74 -9.86
N CYS A 18 -0.12 5.80 -9.68
CA CYS A 18 -1.52 5.82 -10.11
C CYS A 18 -1.60 5.58 -11.62
N HIS A 19 -0.86 6.38 -12.40
CA HIS A 19 -0.89 6.26 -13.85
C HIS A 19 -0.44 4.88 -14.33
N ALA A 20 0.63 4.34 -13.73
CA ALA A 20 1.12 3.01 -14.08
C ALA A 20 0.11 1.90 -13.78
N LEU A 21 -0.64 1.97 -12.67
CA LEU A 21 -1.64 0.97 -12.32
C LEU A 21 -2.92 1.11 -13.15
N GLU A 22 -3.31 2.34 -13.50
CA GLU A 22 -4.41 2.63 -14.43
C GLU A 22 -4.16 2.05 -15.82
N MET A 23 -2.93 2.18 -16.32
CA MET A 23 -2.50 1.53 -17.58
C MET A 23 -2.60 0.00 -17.53
N ASN A 24 -2.66 -0.60 -16.34
CA ASN A 24 -2.83 -2.04 -16.14
C ASN A 24 -4.25 -2.43 -15.67
N ASN A 25 -5.27 -1.63 -16.02
CA ASN A 25 -6.70 -1.88 -15.76
C ASN A 25 -7.11 -1.87 -14.28
N TYR A 26 -6.35 -1.19 -13.42
CA TYR A 26 -6.75 -0.90 -12.04
C TYR A 26 -7.31 0.52 -11.94
N GLU A 27 -8.16 0.75 -10.95
CA GLU A 27 -8.41 2.11 -10.47
C GLU A 27 -7.37 2.39 -9.39
N ALA A 28 -6.68 3.54 -9.43
CA ALA A 28 -5.64 3.85 -8.47
C ALA A 28 -5.86 5.22 -7.83
N ILE A 29 -5.78 5.27 -6.50
CA ILE A 29 -6.03 6.49 -5.72
C ILE A 29 -4.82 6.74 -4.84
N GLY A 30 -4.18 7.89 -5.03
CA GLY A 30 -3.07 8.36 -4.21
C GLY A 30 -3.56 9.10 -2.96
N TYR A 31 -2.89 8.85 -1.84
CA TYR A 31 -3.19 9.46 -0.56
C TYR A 31 -1.92 9.87 0.20
N SER A 32 -1.83 11.16 0.54
CA SER A 32 -0.70 11.74 1.30
C SER A 32 -1.14 12.47 2.57
N GLY A 33 -2.40 12.28 3.01
CA GLY A 33 -3.02 12.98 4.13
C GLY A 33 -2.75 12.36 5.51
N HIS A 34 -3.64 12.60 6.48
CA HIS A 34 -3.55 12.12 7.87
C HIS A 34 -4.47 10.92 8.21
N GLU A 35 -4.08 10.09 9.18
CA GLU A 35 -4.76 8.83 9.55
C GLU A 35 -6.29 8.88 9.69
N LEU A 36 -6.83 9.94 10.29
CA LEU A 36 -8.27 10.06 10.54
C LEU A 36 -9.09 10.09 9.24
N GLU A 37 -8.56 10.78 8.23
CA GLU A 37 -9.18 10.84 6.91
C GLU A 37 -8.97 9.52 6.14
N LEU A 38 -7.83 8.85 6.36
CA LEU A 38 -7.51 7.58 5.73
C LEU A 38 -8.55 6.49 6.04
N ILE A 39 -8.99 6.36 7.29
CA ILE A 39 -9.98 5.33 7.66
C ILE A 39 -11.33 5.59 6.99
N ASN A 40 -11.79 6.84 6.98
CA ASN A 40 -13.02 7.22 6.29
C ASN A 40 -12.91 6.98 4.78
N LEU A 41 -11.73 7.25 4.21
CA LEU A 41 -11.45 7.01 2.81
C LEU A 41 -11.45 5.51 2.47
N ILE A 42 -10.84 4.66 3.30
CA ILE A 42 -10.87 3.20 3.09
C ILE A 42 -12.30 2.68 3.17
N GLN A 43 -13.11 3.20 4.11
CA GLN A 43 -14.51 2.82 4.22
C GLN A 43 -15.34 3.23 3.00
N SER A 44 -15.12 4.43 2.44
CA SER A 44 -15.87 4.91 1.28
C SER A 44 -15.40 4.28 -0.05
N LEU A 45 -14.09 4.10 -0.22
CA LEU A 45 -13.49 3.53 -1.42
C LEU A 45 -13.63 2.01 -1.49
N ALA A 46 -13.66 1.33 -0.34
CA ALA A 46 -13.58 -0.12 -0.23
C ALA A 46 -12.46 -0.71 -1.14
N PRO A 47 -11.20 -0.29 -0.97
CA PRO A 47 -10.12 -0.70 -1.86
C PRO A 47 -9.92 -2.21 -1.81
N SER A 48 -9.50 -2.78 -2.93
CA SER A 48 -9.14 -4.19 -3.03
C SER A 48 -7.72 -4.46 -2.54
N LEU A 49 -6.86 -3.43 -2.49
CA LEU A 49 -5.47 -3.52 -2.01
C LEU A 49 -4.93 -2.16 -1.58
N ILE A 50 -4.07 -2.14 -0.57
CA ILE A 50 -3.34 -0.95 -0.10
C ILE A 50 -1.84 -1.12 -0.38
N LEU A 51 -1.23 -0.13 -1.04
CA LEU A 51 0.21 0.06 -1.10
C LEU A 51 0.60 1.16 -0.11
N ILE A 52 1.46 0.89 0.88
CA ILE A 52 1.85 1.89 1.90
C ILE A 52 3.37 2.05 2.01
N ASN A 53 3.83 3.30 1.99
CA ASN A 53 5.22 3.64 2.20
C ASN A 53 5.62 3.54 3.69
N LEU A 54 6.69 2.79 3.97
CA LEU A 54 7.32 2.67 5.27
C LEU A 54 8.69 3.36 5.27
N SER A 55 8.88 4.36 6.11
CA SER A 55 10.18 4.99 6.41
C SER A 55 10.55 4.80 7.89
N LEU A 56 11.82 4.48 8.18
CA LEU A 56 12.34 4.31 9.56
C LEU A 56 12.90 5.63 10.13
N PRO A 57 12.74 5.94 11.45
CA PRO A 57 11.76 5.45 12.41
C PRO A 57 10.89 6.56 13.04
N SER A 58 9.57 6.45 12.87
CA SER A 58 8.56 6.85 13.86
C SER A 58 7.31 6.01 13.59
N ASP A 59 6.73 5.41 14.62
CA ASP A 59 5.81 4.27 14.57
C ASP A 59 4.47 4.47 13.83
N LYS A 60 4.22 5.63 13.21
CA LYS A 60 2.91 5.97 12.63
C LYS A 60 2.49 5.08 11.46
N SER A 61 3.36 4.78 10.50
CA SER A 61 2.96 3.96 9.35
C SER A 61 2.69 2.50 9.74
N VAL A 62 3.42 1.99 10.75
CA VAL A 62 3.16 0.68 11.33
C VAL A 62 1.86 0.71 12.14
N GLU A 63 1.61 1.74 12.94
CA GLU A 63 0.34 1.95 13.66
C GLU A 63 -0.85 2.01 12.70
N TRP A 64 -0.70 2.69 11.55
CA TRP A 64 -1.74 2.71 10.52
C TRP A 64 -1.99 1.30 9.99
N CYS A 65 -0.94 0.52 9.70
CA CYS A 65 -1.09 -0.87 9.29
C CYS A 65 -1.81 -1.70 10.37
N CYS A 66 -1.44 -1.56 11.65
CA CYS A 66 -2.11 -2.19 12.79
C CYS A 66 -3.61 -1.89 12.78
N ARG A 67 -3.96 -0.60 12.69
CA ARG A 67 -5.34 -0.14 12.74
C ARG A 67 -6.14 -0.61 11.53
N MET A 68 -5.56 -0.48 10.32
CA MET A 68 -6.18 -0.94 9.08
C MET A 68 -6.45 -2.44 9.13
N LYS A 69 -5.50 -3.28 9.56
CA LYS A 69 -5.75 -4.72 9.72
C LYS A 69 -6.74 -5.05 10.83
N SER A 70 -6.76 -4.28 11.92
CA SER A 70 -7.75 -4.50 12.98
C SER A 70 -9.18 -4.23 12.50
N LEU A 71 -9.37 -3.24 11.62
CA LEU A 71 -10.69 -2.89 11.06
C LEU A 71 -11.04 -3.73 9.83
N TYR A 72 -10.04 -4.07 9.02
CA TYR A 72 -10.16 -4.76 7.73
C TYR A 72 -9.15 -5.91 7.66
N PRO A 73 -9.36 -7.01 8.42
CA PRO A 73 -8.38 -8.10 8.53
C PRO A 73 -8.04 -8.78 7.20
N ASN A 74 -9.02 -8.81 6.28
CA ASN A 74 -8.89 -9.43 4.97
C ASN A 74 -8.40 -8.48 3.87
N LEU A 75 -8.24 -7.18 4.16
CA LEU A 75 -7.76 -6.20 3.18
C LEU A 75 -6.24 -6.39 3.01
N PRO A 76 -5.75 -6.77 1.81
CA PRO A 76 -4.32 -6.93 1.60
C PRO A 76 -3.58 -5.59 1.67
N ILE A 77 -2.49 -5.57 2.44
CA ILE A 77 -1.60 -4.44 2.63
C ILE A 77 -0.20 -4.84 2.14
N VAL A 78 0.37 -4.04 1.26
CA VAL A 78 1.73 -4.20 0.75
C VAL A 78 2.56 -3.03 1.23
N ALA A 79 3.68 -3.33 1.88
CA ALA A 79 4.62 -2.31 2.30
C ALA A 79 5.63 -1.96 1.19
N MET A 80 5.87 -0.68 0.96
CA MET A 80 6.91 -0.15 0.09
C MET A 80 7.97 0.54 0.94
N SER A 81 9.27 0.31 0.72
CA SER A 81 10.30 1.02 1.50
C SER A 81 11.66 1.08 0.81
N CYS A 82 12.38 2.19 0.98
CA CYS A 82 13.81 2.27 0.62
C CYS A 82 14.73 1.55 1.62
N ASN A 83 14.21 1.13 2.78
CA ASN A 83 15.00 0.47 3.82
C ASN A 83 14.61 -1.00 3.95
N GLU A 84 15.36 -1.87 3.28
CA GLU A 84 15.13 -3.32 3.31
C GLU A 84 15.23 -3.93 4.71
N ASN A 85 15.90 -3.27 5.66
CA ASN A 85 15.99 -3.79 7.03
C ASN A 85 14.63 -3.73 7.74
N ILE A 86 13.68 -2.91 7.28
CA ILE A 86 12.27 -2.95 7.72
C ILE A 86 11.69 -4.34 7.43
N PHE A 87 12.03 -4.88 6.26
CA PHE A 87 11.66 -6.23 5.81
C PHE A 87 12.58 -7.33 6.35
N LYS A 88 13.41 -7.08 7.37
CA LYS A 88 14.09 -8.18 8.10
C LYS A 88 13.47 -8.47 9.45
N LYS A 89 12.63 -7.57 9.98
CA LYS A 89 11.95 -7.73 11.27
C LYS A 89 10.65 -8.56 11.15
N LYS A 90 10.74 -9.75 10.54
CA LYS A 90 9.61 -10.62 10.12
C LYS A 90 8.56 -10.90 11.20
N ASN A 91 8.96 -10.99 12.46
CA ASN A 91 8.08 -11.43 13.56
C ASN A 91 7.02 -10.39 13.99
N ARG A 92 6.88 -9.25 13.29
CA ARG A 92 5.94 -8.17 13.63
C ARG A 92 5.16 -7.63 12.43
N TRP A 93 5.21 -8.28 11.28
CA TRP A 93 4.59 -7.70 10.09
C TRP A 93 3.09 -7.92 10.07
N ILE A 94 2.39 -6.82 9.88
CA ILE A 94 0.93 -6.73 9.78
C ILE A 94 0.52 -6.59 8.30
N PHE A 95 1.50 -6.47 7.40
CA PHE A 95 1.32 -6.43 5.95
C PHE A 95 1.56 -7.81 5.33
N ASP A 96 0.85 -8.09 4.23
CA ASP A 96 0.80 -9.39 3.56
C ASP A 96 1.98 -9.59 2.59
N ALA A 97 2.53 -8.49 2.07
CA ALA A 97 3.72 -8.49 1.23
C ALA A 97 4.52 -7.20 1.35
N ASN A 98 5.70 -7.18 0.72
CA ASN A 98 6.53 -5.99 0.64
C ASN A 98 7.27 -5.89 -0.69
N ILE A 99 7.67 -4.66 -1.03
CA ILE A 99 8.51 -4.32 -2.18
C ILE A 99 9.55 -3.27 -1.78
N GLY A 100 10.82 -3.52 -2.11
CA GLY A 100 11.92 -2.60 -1.87
C GLY A 100 12.01 -1.52 -2.94
N LYS A 101 12.17 -0.26 -2.54
CA LYS A 101 12.49 0.85 -3.45
C LYS A 101 14.01 0.92 -3.65
N PRO A 102 14.51 1.14 -4.88
CA PRO A 102 13.75 1.26 -6.11
C PRO A 102 13.23 -0.11 -6.61
N PHE A 103 12.07 -0.09 -7.28
CA PHE A 103 11.47 -1.26 -7.92
C PHE A 103 11.05 -0.92 -9.35
N ASP A 104 10.94 -1.94 -10.20
CA ASP A 104 10.37 -1.81 -11.54
C ASP A 104 8.84 -2.05 -11.56
N LEU A 105 8.19 -1.62 -12.64
CA LEU A 105 6.74 -1.78 -12.81
C LEU A 105 6.32 -3.25 -12.93
N THR A 106 7.16 -4.11 -13.51
CA THR A 106 6.88 -5.55 -13.63
C THR A 106 6.71 -6.20 -12.26
N SER A 107 7.59 -5.87 -11.32
CA SER A 107 7.57 -6.34 -9.94
C SER A 107 6.36 -5.79 -9.18
N LEU A 108 6.01 -4.51 -9.41
CA LEU A 108 4.81 -3.89 -8.85
C LEU A 108 3.54 -4.63 -9.31
N TYR A 109 3.38 -4.83 -10.62
CA TYR A 109 2.20 -5.47 -11.20
C TYR A 109 2.04 -6.91 -10.73
N ALA A 110 3.11 -7.71 -10.78
CA ALA A 110 3.07 -9.10 -10.32
C ALA A 110 2.66 -9.21 -8.84
N LEU A 111 3.12 -8.26 -8.02
CA LEU A 111 2.80 -8.22 -6.61
C LEU A 111 1.34 -7.80 -6.37
N VAL A 112 0.84 -6.79 -7.10
CA VAL A 112 -0.56 -6.37 -7.06
C VAL A 112 -1.48 -7.51 -7.49
N GLU A 113 -1.23 -8.13 -8.64
CA GLU A 113 -2.05 -9.22 -9.19
C GLU A 113 -2.17 -10.39 -8.22
N ARG A 114 -1.06 -10.76 -7.58
CA ARG A 114 -1.02 -11.85 -6.60
C ARG A 114 -1.91 -11.61 -5.37
N HIS A 115 -2.07 -10.36 -4.93
CA HIS A 115 -2.73 -10.06 -3.66
C HIS A 115 -4.13 -9.48 -3.82
N ILE A 116 -4.45 -8.87 -4.97
CA ILE A 116 -5.76 -8.30 -5.24
C ILE A 116 -6.80 -9.40 -5.60
N GLY A 117 -6.37 -10.66 -5.73
CA GLY A 117 -7.21 -11.86 -5.86
C GLY A 117 -7.97 -11.92 -7.18
N ILE A 118 -7.29 -12.18 -8.31
CA ILE A 118 -7.97 -12.40 -9.59
C ILE A 118 -8.67 -13.77 -9.53
N THR A 119 -9.99 -13.72 -9.35
CA THR A 119 -10.93 -14.79 -9.75
C THR A 119 -11.91 -14.17 -10.74
#